data_AF-A0A1I2I5F9-F1
#
_entry.id   AF-A0A1I2I5F9-F1
#
_cell.length_a   1.000
_cell.length_b   1.000
_cell.length_c   1.000
_cell.angle_alpha   90.00
_cell.angle_beta   90.00
_cell.angle_gamma   90.00
#
_symmetry.space_group_name_H-M   'P 1'
#
loop_
_entity.id
_entity.type
_entity.pdbx_description
1 polymer ?
#
loop_
_entity_poly.entity_id
_entity_poly.type
_entity_poly.pdbx_seq_one_letter_code
_entity_poly.pdbx_strand_id
1 'polypeptide(L)'
;MYGPPRTDLPYLRHRRRPPRAEPPPAPVKRPAAARRRLAPVRRTTPDQPVMLTPAMPTAVLTRVQSGVGRLEAVVHWSQPAAGWLIVACQTSDRVQHVLTPADAPLATAGGLRADHRGDTPRLLVDLLHIGRLDRLLLAVTPNGPPRPLEGALTISTYGGGRAGIPVAVAPSPGVAVLATLFNVHGELVIRAEHDPVGGTLQDACRAYGYDRITWRDAHTPLR
;
A
#
# COMPACT_ATOMS: atom_id res chain seq x y z
N MET A 1 90.20 -26.28 51.03
CA MET A 1 89.84 -26.60 49.63
C MET A 1 88.67 -27.59 49.68
N TYR A 2 87.68 -27.44 48.79
CA TYR A 2 86.35 -28.08 48.74
C TYR A 2 85.21 -27.37 49.51
N GLY A 3 84.50 -26.48 48.81
CA GLY A 3 83.14 -26.08 49.16
C GLY A 3 82.12 -27.07 48.58
N PRO A 4 80.95 -27.25 49.22
CA PRO A 4 79.97 -28.27 48.85
C PRO A 4 79.22 -27.94 47.54
N PRO A 5 78.74 -28.96 46.81
CA PRO A 5 78.02 -28.80 45.55
C PRO A 5 76.64 -28.18 45.77
N ARG A 6 76.29 -27.20 44.93
CA ARG A 6 74.97 -26.56 44.86
C ARG A 6 73.96 -27.55 44.29
N THR A 7 72.89 -27.80 45.04
CA THR A 7 71.73 -28.60 44.60
C THR A 7 70.73 -27.70 43.87
N ASP A 8 70.62 -27.95 42.57
CA ASP A 8 69.80 -27.29 41.58
C ASP A 8 68.39 -27.91 41.50
N LEU A 9 67.46 -27.24 42.19
CA LEU A 9 66.12 -26.85 41.74
C LEU A 9 65.21 -27.93 41.08
N PRO A 10 64.35 -28.62 41.85
CA PRO A 10 63.46 -29.67 41.35
C PRO A 10 62.17 -29.17 40.63
N TYR A 11 62.03 -27.88 40.32
CA TYR A 11 60.78 -27.33 39.76
C TYR A 11 60.72 -27.27 38.22
N LEU A 12 61.71 -27.80 37.50
CA LEU A 12 61.75 -27.79 36.02
C LEU A 12 61.11 -29.02 35.39
N ARG A 13 59.86 -29.38 35.77
CA ARG A 13 59.06 -30.31 34.97
C ARG A 13 57.59 -29.89 34.87
N HIS A 14 57.14 -29.83 33.61
CA HIS A 14 55.76 -29.80 33.12
C HIS A 14 55.05 -28.43 32.99
N ARG A 15 55.54 -27.58 32.07
CA ARG A 15 54.62 -26.67 31.36
C ARG A 15 53.83 -27.48 30.32
N ARG A 16 52.58 -27.83 30.65
CA ARG A 16 51.59 -28.28 29.67
C ARG A 16 51.36 -27.17 28.65
N ARG A 17 51.55 -27.47 27.37
CA ARG A 17 51.24 -26.57 26.25
C ARG A 17 49.71 -26.45 26.14
N PRO A 18 49.10 -25.26 26.19
CA PRO A 18 47.67 -25.10 25.95
C PRO A 18 47.34 -25.46 24.49
N PRO A 19 46.15 -26.02 24.20
CA PRO A 19 45.71 -26.34 22.85
C PRO A 19 45.61 -25.07 21.99
N ARG A 20 46.09 -25.17 20.76
CA ARG A 20 46.08 -24.10 19.76
C ARG A 20 44.63 -23.75 19.42
N ALA A 21 44.19 -22.54 19.75
CA ALA A 21 42.88 -22.03 19.35
C ALA A 21 42.76 -22.02 17.82
N GLU A 22 41.66 -22.59 17.33
CA GLU A 22 41.32 -22.64 15.91
C GLU A 22 40.96 -21.22 15.42
N PRO A 23 41.47 -20.76 14.27
CA PRO A 23 41.18 -19.43 13.78
C PRO A 23 39.68 -19.28 13.44
N PRO A 24 39.07 -18.12 13.70
CA PRO A 24 37.67 -17.89 13.41
C PRO A 24 37.39 -18.04 11.90
N PRO A 25 36.23 -18.59 11.51
CA PRO A 25 35.88 -18.75 10.10
C PRO A 25 35.85 -17.37 9.42
N ALA A 26 36.47 -17.29 8.24
CA ALA A 26 36.51 -16.09 7.45
C ALA A 26 35.08 -15.59 7.14
N PRO A 27 34.82 -14.28 7.18
CA PRO A 27 33.50 -13.74 6.90
C PRO A 27 33.08 -14.11 5.48
N VAL A 28 32.01 -14.89 5.37
CA VAL A 28 31.38 -15.23 4.10
C VAL A 28 30.95 -13.92 3.43
N LYS A 29 31.56 -13.58 2.29
CA LYS A 29 31.16 -12.42 1.48
C LYS A 29 29.71 -12.63 1.07
N ARG A 30 28.79 -11.92 1.73
CA ARG A 30 27.38 -11.82 1.30
C ARG A 30 27.39 -11.41 -0.17
N PRO A 31 26.66 -12.11 -1.06
CA PRO A 31 26.52 -11.67 -2.44
C PRO A 31 25.99 -10.24 -2.41
N ALA A 32 26.68 -9.33 -3.11
CA ALA A 32 26.26 -7.95 -3.25
C ALA A 32 24.81 -7.94 -3.72
N ALA A 33 23.92 -7.35 -2.94
CA ALA A 33 22.52 -7.22 -3.29
C ALA A 33 22.45 -6.63 -4.69
N ALA A 34 22.00 -7.44 -5.66
CA ALA A 34 21.81 -6.99 -7.03
C ALA A 34 20.96 -5.72 -6.94
N ARG A 35 21.52 -4.58 -7.35
CA ARG A 35 20.79 -3.32 -7.45
C ARG A 35 19.61 -3.58 -8.39
N ARG A 36 18.43 -3.85 -7.81
CA ARG A 36 17.18 -3.94 -8.56
C ARG A 36 17.08 -2.62 -9.32
N ARG A 37 17.20 -2.69 -10.65
CA ARG A 37 16.97 -1.52 -11.50
C ARG A 37 15.52 -1.12 -11.23
N LEU A 38 15.33 0.00 -10.54
CA LEU A 38 13.99 0.57 -10.34
C LEU A 38 13.45 0.84 -11.74
N ALA A 39 12.34 0.19 -12.08
CA ALA A 39 11.67 0.45 -13.34
C ALA A 39 11.35 1.96 -13.41
N PRO A 40 11.52 2.61 -14.58
CA PRO A 40 11.23 4.03 -14.71
C PRO A 40 9.77 4.29 -14.31
N VAL A 41 9.59 5.18 -13.35
CA VAL A 41 8.28 5.59 -12.84
C VAL A 41 7.55 6.35 -13.93
N ARG A 42 6.40 5.83 -14.38
CA ARG A 42 5.57 6.54 -15.37
C ARG A 42 4.85 7.71 -14.71
N ARG A 43 4.87 8.85 -15.41
CA ARG A 43 4.06 10.02 -15.06
C ARG A 43 2.90 10.10 -16.04
N THR A 44 1.72 10.46 -15.53
CA THR A 44 0.58 10.75 -16.39
C THR A 44 0.76 12.15 -16.98
N THR A 45 0.54 12.33 -18.27
CA THR A 45 0.36 13.65 -18.88
C THR A 45 -1.03 13.71 -19.52
N PRO A 46 -1.56 14.90 -19.85
CA PRO A 46 -2.86 15.01 -20.50
C PRO A 46 -2.89 14.27 -21.85
N ASP A 47 -1.78 14.29 -22.57
CA ASP A 47 -1.63 13.64 -23.88
C ASP A 47 -1.29 12.15 -23.79
N GLN A 48 -0.90 11.67 -22.59
CA GLN A 48 -0.49 10.30 -22.38
C GLN A 48 -1.19 9.67 -21.16
N PRO A 49 -2.43 9.18 -21.35
CA PRO A 49 -3.10 8.34 -20.37
C PRO A 49 -2.26 7.09 -20.08
N VAL A 50 -2.20 6.68 -18.80
CA VAL A 50 -1.46 5.50 -18.38
C VAL A 50 -2.43 4.40 -17.99
N MET A 51 -2.27 3.20 -18.55
CA MET A 51 -2.95 2.01 -18.05
C MET A 51 -2.06 1.32 -17.03
N LEU A 52 -2.56 1.12 -15.82
CA LEU A 52 -1.88 0.37 -14.77
C LEU A 52 -2.30 -1.10 -14.89
N THR A 53 -1.31 -1.97 -14.98
CA THR A 53 -1.49 -3.42 -15.14
C THR A 53 -0.64 -4.14 -14.10
N PRO A 54 -0.82 -5.46 -13.88
CA PRO A 54 0.05 -6.20 -12.97
C PRO A 54 1.55 -6.08 -13.31
N ALA A 55 1.91 -5.97 -14.59
CA ALA A 55 3.29 -5.76 -15.02
C ALA A 55 3.77 -4.31 -14.80
N MET A 56 2.83 -3.36 -14.70
CA MET A 56 3.09 -1.93 -14.58
C MET A 56 2.08 -1.28 -13.61
N PRO A 57 2.15 -1.60 -12.30
CA PRO A 57 1.06 -1.27 -11.38
C PRO A 57 1.10 0.16 -10.88
N THR A 58 2.19 0.92 -11.12
CA THR A 58 2.43 2.20 -10.46
C THR A 58 2.54 3.36 -11.46
N ALA A 59 1.90 4.47 -11.14
CA ALA A 59 2.13 5.77 -11.77
C ALA A 59 2.29 6.86 -10.71
N VAL A 60 2.99 7.94 -11.06
CA VAL A 60 3.16 9.11 -10.21
C VAL A 60 2.58 10.32 -10.89
N LEU A 61 1.69 11.02 -10.19
CA LEU A 61 1.18 12.31 -10.61
C LEU A 61 2.25 13.37 -10.39
N THR A 62 2.33 14.37 -11.28
CA THR A 62 3.18 15.53 -11.04
C THR A 62 2.71 16.32 -9.83
N ARG A 63 3.57 17.16 -9.26
CA ARG A 63 3.19 18.05 -8.15
C ARG A 63 1.99 18.95 -8.51
N VAL A 64 1.91 19.44 -9.74
CA VAL A 64 0.76 20.24 -10.22
C VAL A 64 -0.51 19.38 -10.25
N GLN A 65 -0.44 18.19 -10.83
CA GLN A 65 -1.57 17.24 -10.87
C GLN A 65 -2.03 16.77 -9.48
N SER A 66 -1.12 16.77 -8.51
CA SER A 66 -1.39 16.33 -7.13
C SER A 66 -1.91 17.45 -6.23
N GLY A 67 -1.65 18.72 -6.58
CA GLY A 67 -1.94 19.88 -5.72
C GLY A 67 -2.97 20.87 -6.27
N VAL A 68 -3.43 20.71 -7.51
CA VAL A 68 -4.34 21.68 -8.15
C VAL A 68 -5.70 21.08 -8.48
N GLY A 69 -6.76 21.72 -7.97
CA GLY A 69 -8.14 21.40 -8.30
C GLY A 69 -8.61 20.11 -7.61
N ARG A 70 -9.08 19.15 -8.40
CA ARG A 70 -9.63 17.89 -7.89
C ARG A 70 -9.03 16.68 -8.59
N LEU A 71 -8.95 15.58 -7.84
CA LEU A 71 -8.78 14.24 -8.38
C LEU A 71 -10.12 13.53 -8.35
N GLU A 72 -10.49 12.89 -9.44
CA GLU A 72 -11.74 12.14 -9.58
C GLU A 72 -11.42 10.68 -9.90
N ALA A 73 -11.94 9.76 -9.09
CA ALA A 73 -11.83 8.33 -9.29
C ALA A 73 -13.23 7.78 -9.59
N VAL A 74 -13.44 7.22 -10.77
CA VAL A 74 -14.75 6.70 -11.22
C VAL A 74 -14.60 5.23 -11.55
N VAL A 75 -15.48 4.40 -11.00
CA VAL A 75 -15.59 3.00 -11.42
C VAL A 75 -16.65 2.89 -12.50
N HIS A 76 -16.22 2.45 -13.68
CA HIS A 76 -17.07 2.14 -14.81
C HIS A 76 -17.30 0.64 -14.84
N TRP A 77 -18.55 0.21 -14.72
CA TRP A 77 -18.92 -1.20 -14.74
C TRP A 77 -19.43 -1.61 -16.12
N SER A 78 -19.16 -2.87 -16.51
CA SER A 78 -19.77 -3.48 -17.71
C SER A 78 -21.28 -3.68 -17.54
N GLN A 79 -21.75 -3.83 -16.29
CA GLN A 79 -23.17 -3.89 -15.93
C GLN A 79 -23.53 -2.71 -15.01
N PRO A 80 -24.65 -1.99 -15.25
CA PRO A 80 -25.05 -0.87 -14.40
C PRO A 80 -25.16 -1.27 -12.92
N ALA A 81 -24.66 -0.39 -12.04
CA ALA A 81 -24.72 -0.57 -10.59
C ALA A 81 -24.15 -1.92 -10.08
N ALA A 82 -23.19 -2.52 -10.80
CA ALA A 82 -22.65 -3.84 -10.49
C ALA A 82 -22.02 -3.92 -9.09
N GLY A 83 -21.36 -2.85 -8.65
CA GLY A 83 -20.66 -2.80 -7.37
C GLY A 83 -20.61 -1.41 -6.75
N TRP A 84 -20.31 -1.40 -5.46
CA TRP A 84 -20.10 -0.22 -4.64
C TRP A 84 -18.62 0.10 -4.52
N LEU A 85 -18.28 1.39 -4.49
CA LEU A 85 -16.93 1.86 -4.17
C LEU A 85 -16.80 2.05 -2.64
N ILE A 86 -15.72 1.58 -2.06
CA ILE A 86 -15.38 1.77 -0.66
C ILE A 86 -14.06 2.54 -0.61
N VAL A 87 -13.99 3.55 0.24
CA VAL A 87 -12.83 4.43 0.35
C VAL A 87 -12.34 4.41 1.79
N ALA A 88 -11.15 3.90 2.04
CA ALA A 88 -10.46 4.13 3.31
C ALA A 88 -9.42 5.23 3.14
N CYS A 89 -9.29 6.12 4.12
CA CYS A 89 -8.31 7.18 4.12
C CYS A 89 -7.57 7.27 5.45
N GLN A 90 -6.34 7.76 5.38
CA GLN A 90 -5.58 8.16 6.55
C GLN A 90 -5.06 9.57 6.33
N THR A 91 -5.25 10.42 7.34
CA THR A 91 -4.76 11.79 7.37
C THR A 91 -3.44 11.90 8.13
N SER A 92 -2.75 13.03 8.00
CA SER A 92 -1.42 13.28 8.58
C SER A 92 -1.41 13.30 10.11
N ASP A 93 -2.55 13.56 10.74
CA ASP A 93 -2.81 13.40 12.18
C ASP A 93 -3.06 11.93 12.60
N ARG A 94 -2.89 10.98 11.67
CA ARG A 94 -3.09 9.53 11.85
C ARG A 94 -4.53 9.12 12.14
N VAL A 95 -5.50 9.99 11.89
CA VAL A 95 -6.91 9.61 11.89
C VAL A 95 -7.19 8.77 10.65
N GLN A 96 -8.01 7.72 10.82
CA GLN A 96 -8.41 6.81 9.75
C GLN A 96 -9.94 6.81 9.64
N HIS A 97 -10.44 6.92 8.41
CA HIS A 97 -11.86 6.87 8.13
C HIS A 97 -12.16 5.91 6.99
N VAL A 98 -13.39 5.42 6.95
CA VAL A 98 -13.92 4.66 5.83
C VAL A 98 -15.22 5.32 5.38
N LEU A 99 -15.35 5.52 4.07
CA LEU A 99 -16.57 5.95 3.41
C LEU A 99 -17.17 4.75 2.70
N THR A 100 -18.41 4.42 3.07
CA THR A 100 -19.18 3.34 2.47
C THR A 100 -20.53 3.88 2.01
N PRO A 101 -21.19 3.26 1.01
CA PRO A 101 -22.57 3.62 0.67
C PRO A 101 -23.59 3.19 1.74
N ALA A 102 -23.22 2.28 2.65
CA ALA A 102 -24.08 1.89 3.76
C ALA A 102 -24.32 3.05 4.74
N ASP A 103 -23.39 4.02 4.78
CA ASP A 103 -23.52 5.25 5.55
C ASP A 103 -24.55 6.22 4.96
N ALA A 104 -24.41 6.47 3.67
CA ALA A 104 -25.25 7.34 2.86
C ALA A 104 -24.89 7.16 1.38
N PRO A 105 -25.82 7.39 0.44
CA PRO A 105 -25.51 7.45 -0.99
C PRO A 105 -24.47 8.52 -1.35
N LEU A 106 -24.30 9.53 -0.50
CA LEU A 106 -23.26 10.56 -0.61
C LEU A 106 -22.56 10.70 0.75
N ALA A 107 -21.28 10.33 0.81
CA ALA A 107 -20.48 10.37 2.02
C ALA A 107 -19.28 11.31 1.86
N THR A 108 -18.90 12.01 2.94
CA THR A 108 -17.81 13.01 2.92
C THR A 108 -16.91 12.87 4.14
N ALA A 109 -15.59 13.01 3.96
CA ALA A 109 -14.63 13.13 5.05
C ALA A 109 -13.37 13.87 4.59
N GLY A 110 -12.94 14.92 5.29
CA GLY A 110 -11.61 15.52 5.11
C GLY A 110 -11.25 15.92 3.66
N GLY A 111 -12.18 16.50 2.90
CA GLY A 111 -11.97 16.86 1.49
C GLY A 111 -12.24 15.73 0.49
N LEU A 112 -12.66 14.55 0.97
CA LEU A 112 -13.13 13.43 0.17
C LEU A 112 -14.66 13.48 0.05
N ARG A 113 -15.18 13.10 -1.12
CA ARG A 113 -16.61 12.92 -1.37
C ARG A 113 -16.85 11.67 -2.22
N ALA A 114 -17.41 10.62 -1.62
CA ALA A 114 -17.86 9.42 -2.31
C ALA A 114 -19.35 9.55 -2.69
N ASP A 115 -19.69 9.40 -3.96
CA ASP A 115 -21.06 9.51 -4.48
C ASP A 115 -21.45 8.22 -5.20
N HIS A 116 -22.55 7.62 -4.73
CA HIS A 116 -23.14 6.35 -5.17
C HIS A 116 -24.55 6.52 -5.73
N ARG A 117 -25.04 7.75 -5.93
CA ARG A 117 -26.44 8.01 -6.35
C ARG A 117 -26.75 7.64 -7.80
N GLY A 118 -25.76 7.23 -8.58
CA GLY A 118 -25.93 6.76 -9.96
C GLY A 118 -25.24 5.43 -10.20
N ASP A 119 -25.31 4.94 -11.44
CA ASP A 119 -24.78 3.62 -11.81
C ASP A 119 -23.25 3.52 -11.78
N THR A 120 -22.57 4.67 -11.74
CA THR A 120 -21.11 4.79 -11.69
C THR A 120 -20.68 5.44 -10.36
N PRO A 121 -20.23 4.63 -9.39
CA PRO A 121 -19.76 5.18 -8.14
C PRO A 121 -18.47 5.97 -8.37
N ARG A 122 -18.37 7.13 -7.71
CA ARG A 122 -17.24 8.04 -7.87
C ARG A 122 -16.72 8.54 -6.53
N LEU A 123 -15.43 8.79 -6.46
CA LEU A 123 -14.77 9.53 -5.40
C LEU A 123 -14.21 10.83 -5.98
N LEU A 124 -14.46 11.93 -5.29
CA LEU A 124 -13.82 13.21 -5.53
C LEU A 124 -12.90 13.53 -4.35
N VAL A 125 -11.69 13.97 -4.67
CA VAL A 125 -10.67 14.40 -3.71
C VAL A 125 -10.35 15.85 -4.01
N ASP A 126 -10.60 16.74 -3.05
CA ASP A 126 -10.14 18.12 -3.12
C ASP A 126 -8.63 18.19 -2.86
N LEU A 127 -7.86 18.52 -3.90
CA LEU A 127 -6.41 18.52 -3.84
C LEU A 127 -5.86 19.74 -3.08
N LEU A 128 -6.67 20.75 -2.76
CA LEU A 128 -6.26 21.81 -1.83
C LEU A 128 -5.97 21.26 -0.42
N HIS A 129 -6.57 20.11 -0.09
CA HIS A 129 -6.40 19.43 1.18
C HIS A 129 -5.38 18.28 1.11
N ILE A 130 -4.67 18.12 -0.01
CA ILE A 130 -3.78 16.96 -0.23
C ILE A 130 -2.70 16.82 0.85
N GLY A 131 -2.17 17.94 1.36
CA GLY A 131 -1.15 17.94 2.42
C GLY A 131 -1.62 17.38 3.76
N ARG A 132 -2.93 17.18 3.95
CA ARG A 132 -3.51 16.51 5.12
C ARG A 132 -3.75 15.02 4.90
N LEU A 133 -3.66 14.54 3.67
CA LEU A 133 -3.92 13.16 3.30
C LEU A 133 -2.59 12.41 3.16
N ASP A 134 -2.40 11.35 3.94
CA ASP A 134 -1.23 10.47 3.83
C ASP A 134 -1.45 9.40 2.77
N ARG A 135 -2.63 8.76 2.78
CA ARG A 135 -2.96 7.66 1.87
C ARG A 135 -4.47 7.43 1.72
N LEU A 136 -4.83 6.83 0.58
CA LEU A 136 -6.15 6.30 0.26
C LEU A 136 -6.07 4.85 -0.16
N LEU A 137 -7.14 4.11 0.11
CA LEU A 137 -7.42 2.79 -0.44
C LEU A 137 -8.79 2.83 -1.12
N LEU A 138 -8.81 2.38 -2.37
CA LEU A 138 -10.01 2.27 -3.19
C LEU A 138 -10.31 0.79 -3.36
N ALA A 139 -11.46 0.37 -2.86
CA ALA A 139 -11.91 -1.01 -2.94
C ALA A 139 -13.35 -1.09 -3.46
N VAL A 140 -13.77 -2.26 -3.88
CA VAL A 140 -15.12 -2.51 -4.38
C VAL A 140 -15.73 -3.74 -3.75
N THR A 141 -17.05 -3.73 -3.62
CA THR A 141 -17.86 -4.88 -3.22
C THR A 141 -19.04 -5.02 -4.19
N PRO A 142 -19.52 -6.24 -4.49
CA PRO A 142 -20.73 -6.40 -5.29
C PRO A 142 -21.94 -5.75 -4.63
N ASN A 143 -22.84 -5.21 -5.46
CA ASN A 143 -24.13 -4.70 -5.03
C ASN A 143 -25.20 -5.79 -5.17
N GLY A 144 -25.40 -6.60 -4.13
CA GLY A 144 -26.33 -7.73 -4.12
C GLY A 144 -25.60 -9.08 -4.14
N PRO A 145 -26.17 -10.13 -4.77
CA PRO A 145 -25.60 -11.48 -4.72
C PRO A 145 -24.21 -11.54 -5.37
N PRO A 146 -23.34 -12.48 -4.94
CA PRO A 146 -22.01 -12.64 -5.51
C PRO A 146 -22.07 -12.81 -7.03
N ARG A 147 -21.39 -11.92 -7.74
CA ARG A 147 -21.31 -11.89 -9.20
C ARG A 147 -19.94 -11.37 -9.64
N PRO A 148 -19.48 -11.68 -10.87
CA PRO A 148 -18.22 -11.12 -11.33
C PRO A 148 -18.34 -9.61 -11.45
N LEU A 149 -17.28 -8.89 -11.09
CA LEU A 149 -17.18 -7.45 -11.29
C LEU A 149 -16.19 -7.17 -12.42
N GLU A 150 -16.72 -6.66 -13.52
CA GLU A 150 -15.95 -6.33 -14.72
C GLU A 150 -16.11 -4.85 -15.06
N GLY A 151 -15.02 -4.21 -15.48
CA GLY A 151 -15.03 -2.80 -15.81
C GLY A 151 -13.65 -2.14 -15.77
N ALA A 152 -13.63 -0.87 -15.41
CA ALA A 152 -12.40 -0.11 -15.23
C ALA A 152 -12.56 0.98 -14.16
N LEU A 153 -11.53 1.14 -13.32
CA LEU A 153 -11.36 2.31 -12.48
C LEU A 153 -10.55 3.36 -13.27
N THR A 154 -11.14 4.53 -13.49
CA THR A 154 -10.44 5.69 -14.06
C THR A 154 -10.12 6.68 -12.95
N ILE A 155 -8.87 7.14 -12.86
CA ILE A 155 -8.45 8.25 -12.02
C ILE A 155 -8.04 9.41 -12.93
N SER A 156 -8.68 10.56 -12.78
CA SER A 156 -8.40 11.77 -13.56
C SER A 156 -8.08 12.96 -12.65
N THR A 157 -7.31 13.90 -13.18
CA THR A 157 -6.92 15.14 -12.50
C THR A 157 -7.46 16.35 -13.25
N TYR A 158 -7.60 17.49 -12.58
CA TYR A 158 -8.06 18.74 -13.19
C TYR A 158 -7.30 19.12 -14.47
N GLY A 159 -5.99 18.88 -14.50
CA GLY A 159 -5.14 19.17 -15.65
C GLY A 159 -5.24 18.17 -16.82
N GLY A 160 -6.16 17.20 -16.78
CA GLY A 160 -6.37 16.21 -17.86
C GLY A 160 -5.52 14.94 -17.76
N GLY A 161 -4.63 14.83 -16.77
CA GLY A 161 -3.88 13.58 -16.53
C GLY A 161 -4.83 12.45 -16.15
N ARG A 162 -4.64 11.27 -16.75
CA ARG A 162 -5.54 10.11 -16.58
C ARG A 162 -4.75 8.82 -16.35
N ALA A 163 -5.18 8.03 -15.36
CA ALA A 163 -4.77 6.66 -15.14
C ALA A 163 -5.98 5.72 -15.20
N GLY A 164 -5.84 4.57 -15.87
CA GLY A 164 -6.84 3.52 -15.93
C GLY A 164 -6.36 2.25 -15.24
N ILE A 165 -7.26 1.54 -14.57
CA ILE A 165 -7.00 0.24 -13.94
C ILE A 165 -8.13 -0.69 -14.41
N PRO A 166 -7.84 -1.77 -15.15
CA PRO A 166 -8.86 -2.74 -15.53
C PRO A 166 -9.36 -3.48 -14.29
N VAL A 167 -10.67 -3.68 -14.20
CA VAL A 167 -11.32 -4.41 -13.11
C VAL A 167 -11.86 -5.71 -13.67
N ALA A 168 -11.36 -6.82 -13.15
CA ALA A 168 -11.80 -8.17 -13.46
C ALA A 168 -11.69 -8.99 -12.18
N VAL A 169 -12.76 -8.99 -11.38
CA VAL A 169 -12.83 -9.67 -10.09
C VAL A 169 -13.80 -10.83 -10.20
N ALA A 170 -13.33 -12.03 -9.82
CA ALA A 170 -14.17 -13.23 -9.77
C ALA A 170 -15.33 -13.05 -8.77
N PRO A 171 -16.44 -13.80 -8.94
CA PRO A 171 -17.57 -13.74 -8.01
C PRO A 171 -17.11 -14.03 -6.58
N SER A 172 -17.32 -13.07 -5.68
CA SER A 172 -16.96 -13.16 -4.27
C SER A 172 -17.93 -12.32 -3.45
N PRO A 173 -18.34 -12.75 -2.25
CA PRO A 173 -19.10 -11.90 -1.33
C PRO A 173 -18.23 -10.82 -0.67
N GLY A 174 -16.90 -10.87 -0.86
CA GLY A 174 -15.93 -10.02 -0.17
C GLY A 174 -15.58 -8.73 -0.91
N VAL A 175 -14.53 -8.08 -0.40
CA VAL A 175 -14.02 -6.80 -0.89
C VAL A 175 -12.82 -7.04 -1.81
N ALA A 176 -12.77 -6.35 -2.95
CA ALA A 176 -11.59 -6.35 -3.82
C ALA A 176 -10.91 -4.98 -3.80
N VAL A 177 -9.61 -4.95 -3.52
CA VAL A 177 -8.83 -3.70 -3.51
C VAL A 177 -8.36 -3.41 -4.93
N LEU A 178 -8.78 -2.27 -5.47
CA LEU A 178 -8.45 -1.86 -6.83
C LEU A 178 -7.15 -1.05 -6.84
N ALA A 179 -7.03 -0.08 -5.92
CA ALA A 179 -5.92 0.84 -5.92
C ALA A 179 -5.60 1.36 -4.52
N THR A 180 -4.32 1.71 -4.32
CA THR A 180 -3.84 2.53 -3.23
C THR A 180 -3.26 3.83 -3.78
N LEU A 181 -3.46 4.93 -3.06
CA LEU A 181 -2.83 6.21 -3.36
C LEU A 181 -2.02 6.64 -2.15
N PHE A 182 -0.79 7.08 -2.36
CA PHE A 182 0.08 7.61 -1.31
C PHE A 182 0.49 9.03 -1.64
N ASN A 183 0.46 9.91 -0.64
CA ASN A 183 1.06 11.22 -0.75
C ASN A 183 2.54 11.14 -0.35
N VAL A 184 3.43 11.30 -1.33
CA VAL A 184 4.88 11.31 -1.13
C VAL A 184 5.38 12.72 -1.40
N HIS A 185 5.60 13.50 -0.34
CA HIS A 185 6.10 14.88 -0.43
C HIS A 185 5.25 15.80 -1.35
N GLY A 186 3.93 15.64 -1.32
CA GLY A 186 3.00 16.41 -2.14
C GLY A 186 2.80 15.88 -3.56
N GLU A 187 3.43 14.76 -3.93
CA GLU A 187 3.14 14.03 -5.16
C GLU A 187 2.31 12.78 -4.83
N LEU A 188 1.22 12.58 -5.56
CA LEU A 188 0.38 11.40 -5.43
C LEU A 188 0.95 10.24 -6.25
N VAL A 189 1.25 9.15 -5.56
CA VAL A 189 1.65 7.87 -6.15
C VAL A 189 0.43 6.96 -6.18
N ILE A 190 0.04 6.50 -7.37
CA ILE A 190 -1.06 5.57 -7.58
C ILE A 190 -0.47 4.19 -7.79
N ARG A 191 -1.01 3.19 -7.10
CA ARG A 191 -0.66 1.78 -7.29
C ARG A 191 -1.93 0.95 -7.47
N ALA A 192 -2.01 0.19 -8.55
CA ALA A 192 -3.01 -0.83 -8.76
C ALA A 192 -2.66 -2.08 -7.94
N GLU A 193 -3.64 -2.61 -7.20
CA GLU A 193 -3.41 -3.76 -6.31
C GLU A 193 -3.99 -5.08 -6.87
N HIS A 194 -5.07 -5.02 -7.67
CA HIS A 194 -5.72 -6.21 -8.27
C HIS A 194 -5.94 -7.37 -7.28
N ASP A 195 -6.21 -7.05 -6.01
CA ASP A 195 -6.13 -8.01 -4.91
C ASP A 195 -7.54 -8.31 -4.36
N PRO A 196 -8.06 -9.52 -4.56
CA PRO A 196 -9.30 -9.94 -3.92
C PRO A 196 -9.03 -10.25 -2.46
N VAL A 197 -9.51 -9.40 -1.55
CA VAL A 197 -9.55 -9.72 -0.12
C VAL A 197 -10.83 -10.52 0.10
N GLY A 198 -10.73 -11.85 0.03
CA GLY A 198 -11.85 -12.79 0.14
C GLY A 198 -12.62 -12.79 1.47
N GLY A 199 -12.41 -11.78 2.32
CA GLY A 199 -13.03 -11.61 3.62
C GLY A 199 -13.84 -10.32 3.72
N THR A 200 -13.80 -9.72 4.90
CA THR A 200 -14.64 -8.59 5.28
C THR A 200 -13.99 -7.24 4.96
N LEU A 201 -14.76 -6.16 5.07
CA LEU A 201 -14.20 -4.81 4.90
C LEU A 201 -13.14 -4.50 5.98
N GLN A 202 -13.37 -4.96 7.21
CA GLN A 202 -12.40 -4.85 8.29
C GLN A 202 -11.08 -5.57 7.94
N ASP A 203 -11.14 -6.78 7.36
CA ASP A 203 -9.95 -7.53 6.96
C ASP A 203 -9.18 -6.81 5.84
N ALA A 204 -9.89 -6.27 4.84
CA ALA A 204 -9.27 -5.48 3.78
C ALA A 204 -8.58 -4.23 4.34
N CYS A 205 -9.23 -3.49 5.24
CA CYS A 205 -8.62 -2.34 5.89
C CYS A 205 -7.35 -2.75 6.68
N ARG A 206 -7.42 -3.82 7.49
CA ARG A 206 -6.28 -4.29 8.27
C ARG A 206 -5.11 -4.80 7.42
N ALA A 207 -5.39 -5.54 6.35
CA ALA A 207 -4.37 -6.03 5.43
C ALA A 207 -3.53 -4.90 4.81
N TYR A 208 -4.16 -3.73 4.62
CA TYR A 208 -3.51 -2.52 4.11
C TYR A 208 -3.09 -1.55 5.23
N GLY A 209 -3.10 -2.00 6.48
CA GLY A 209 -2.60 -1.27 7.64
C GLY A 209 -3.51 -0.17 8.17
N TYR A 210 -4.80 -0.19 7.85
CA TYR A 210 -5.81 0.66 8.48
C TYR A 210 -6.36 -0.01 9.74
N ASP A 211 -5.55 0.02 10.80
CA ASP A 211 -5.74 -0.66 12.08
C ASP A 211 -6.43 0.18 13.17
N ARG A 212 -6.66 1.47 12.91
CA ARG A 212 -7.23 2.44 13.87
C ARG A 212 -8.68 2.80 13.62
N ILE A 213 -9.32 2.14 12.66
CA ILE A 213 -10.76 2.26 12.44
C ILE A 213 -11.47 1.49 13.55
N THR A 214 -12.43 2.12 14.21
CA THR A 214 -13.31 1.45 15.17
C THR A 214 -14.44 0.79 14.38
N TRP A 215 -14.88 -0.41 14.78
CA TRP A 215 -15.86 -1.20 14.04
C TRP A 215 -17.03 -1.61 14.93
N ARG A 216 -18.24 -1.59 14.35
CA ARG A 216 -19.45 -2.15 14.98
C ARG A 216 -19.50 -3.65 14.76
N ASP A 217 -19.20 -4.05 13.52
CA ASP A 217 -19.07 -5.43 13.05
C ASP A 217 -18.02 -5.46 11.93
N ALA A 218 -17.78 -6.63 11.33
CA ALA A 218 -16.72 -6.81 10.33
C ALA A 218 -16.93 -6.03 9.01
N HIS A 219 -18.13 -5.51 8.77
CA HIS A 219 -18.50 -4.75 7.56
C HIS A 219 -18.79 -3.27 7.84
N THR A 220 -19.10 -2.91 9.09
CA THR A 220 -19.62 -1.60 9.46
C THR A 220 -18.66 -0.85 10.39
N PRO A 221 -17.99 0.23 9.93
CA PRO A 221 -17.19 1.09 10.79
C PRO A 221 -18.06 1.91 11.76
N LEU A 222 -17.50 2.27 12.91
CA LEU A 222 -18.06 3.26 13.85
C LEU A 222 -17.49 4.66 13.54
N ARG A 223 -18.28 5.69 13.84
CA ARG A 223 -17.93 7.09 13.62
C ARG A 223 -17.33 7.73 14.87
#